data_AF-B8CSR2-F1
#
_entry.id   AF-B8CSR2-F1
#
_cell.length_a   1.000
_cell.length_b   1.000
_cell.length_c   1.000
_cell.angle_alpha   90.00
_cell.angle_beta   90.00
_cell.angle_gamma   90.00
#
_symmetry.space_group_name_H-M   'P 1'
#
loop_
_entity.id
_entity.type
_entity.pdbx_description
1 polymer ?
#
loop_
_entity_poly.entity_id
_entity_poly.type
_entity_poly.pdbx_seq_one_letter_code
_entity_poly.pdbx_strand_id
1 'polypeptide(L)'
;MAKISDKRLLSFSLTIMAFLGILGLIYVPNHAMVWGMLFGFGAGGGFIVALALISLRTQSAHQAATLSGMAQFLGYLLAATGPIIMGAIHEHSGSWQQPLQLCALLALVWSTFAVLASKNQLIYSSAQPMSPQVI
;
A
#
# COMPACT_ATOMS: atom_id res chain seq x y z
N MET A 1 -10.18 -23.29 -12.45
CA MET A 1 -9.66 -21.93 -12.18
C MET A 1 -9.49 -21.82 -10.67
N ALA A 2 -8.23 -21.80 -10.20
CA ALA A 2 -7.89 -22.00 -8.78
C ALA A 2 -8.46 -20.89 -7.88
N LYS A 3 -9.06 -21.32 -6.77
CA LYS A 3 -9.72 -20.49 -5.76
C LYS A 3 -8.67 -19.63 -5.05
N ILE A 4 -8.54 -18.36 -5.47
CA ILE A 4 -7.59 -17.39 -4.89
C ILE A 4 -8.06 -17.01 -3.48
N SER A 5 -7.66 -17.84 -2.53
CA SER A 5 -8.01 -17.74 -1.11
C SER A 5 -7.06 -16.81 -0.33
N ASP A 6 -5.99 -16.33 -0.98
CA ASP A 6 -4.83 -15.71 -0.30
C ASP A 6 -4.52 -14.26 -0.72
N LYS A 7 -5.52 -13.49 -1.20
CA LYS A 7 -5.33 -12.05 -1.48
C LYS A 7 -4.83 -11.28 -0.25
N ARG A 8 -5.23 -11.74 0.94
CA ARG A 8 -4.79 -11.25 2.25
C ARG A 8 -3.35 -11.63 2.56
N LEU A 9 -2.99 -12.88 2.31
CA LEU A 9 -1.63 -13.38 2.52
C LEU A 9 -0.63 -12.64 1.63
N LEU A 10 -1.03 -12.38 0.37
CA LEU A 10 -0.24 -11.61 -0.60
C LEU A 10 -0.06 -10.16 -0.13
N SER A 11 -1.16 -9.50 0.24
CA SER A 11 -1.12 -8.10 0.71
C SER A 11 -0.29 -7.95 1.98
N PHE A 12 -0.44 -8.87 2.93
CA PHE A 12 0.32 -8.88 4.19
C PHE A 12 1.81 -9.16 3.96
N SER A 13 2.14 -10.10 3.07
CA SER A 13 3.53 -10.39 2.69
C SER A 13 4.20 -9.18 2.05
N LEU A 14 3.50 -8.46 1.16
CA LEU A 14 4.01 -7.24 0.54
C LEU A 14 4.24 -6.11 1.54
N THR A 15 3.33 -5.93 2.51
CA THR A 15 3.49 -4.94 3.60
C THR A 15 4.68 -5.28 4.50
N ILE A 16 4.84 -6.54 4.88
CA ILE A 16 6.01 -7.01 5.64
C ILE A 16 7.29 -6.76 4.86
N MET A 17 7.30 -7.05 3.56
CA MET A 17 8.48 -6.90 2.73
C MET A 17 8.90 -5.43 2.60
N ALA A 18 7.94 -4.51 2.46
CA ALA A 18 8.22 -3.08 2.44
C ALA A 18 8.70 -2.56 3.81
N PHE A 19 8.12 -3.04 4.91
CA PHE A 19 8.55 -2.68 6.27
C PHE A 19 9.98 -3.15 6.56
N LEU A 20 10.32 -4.38 6.16
CA LEU A 20 11.68 -4.92 6.27
C LEU A 20 12.69 -4.13 5.41
N GLY A 21 12.29 -3.66 4.23
CA GLY A 21 13.14 -2.80 3.39
C GLY A 21 13.53 -1.50 4.10
N ILE A 22 12.60 -0.87 4.81
CA ILE A 22 12.86 0.38 5.53
C ILE A 22 13.68 0.15 6.79
N LEU A 23 13.38 -0.91 7.54
CA LEU A 23 14.23 -1.31 8.67
C LEU A 23 15.67 -1.59 8.21
N GLY A 24 15.84 -2.28 7.09
CA GLY A 24 17.16 -2.53 6.50
C GLY A 24 17.92 -1.26 6.13
N LEU A 25 17.23 -0.26 5.57
CA LEU A 25 17.79 1.07 5.29
C LEU A 25 18.25 1.81 6.55
N ILE A 26 17.56 1.62 7.68
CA ILE A 26 17.89 2.28 8.95
C ILE A 26 19.06 1.59 9.65
N TYR A 27 19.05 0.26 9.72
CA TYR A 27 20.01 -0.50 10.53
C TYR A 27 21.26 -0.94 9.75
N VAL A 28 21.16 -1.15 8.43
CA VAL A 28 22.26 -1.65 7.60
C VAL A 28 22.32 -0.89 6.25
N PRO A 29 22.75 0.39 6.25
CA PRO A 29 22.77 1.24 5.05
C PRO A 29 23.76 0.74 3.97
N ASN A 30 24.74 -0.10 4.32
CA ASN A 30 25.70 -0.68 3.37
C ASN A 30 25.06 -1.51 2.24
N HIS A 31 23.80 -1.97 2.42
CA HIS A 31 23.05 -2.69 1.40
C HIS A 31 21.80 -1.95 0.93
N ALA A 32 21.85 -0.61 0.90
CA ALA A 32 20.74 0.25 0.50
C ALA A 32 20.07 -0.16 -0.83
N MET A 33 20.85 -0.69 -1.79
CA MET A 33 20.32 -1.13 -3.09
C MET A 33 19.37 -2.35 -2.95
N VAL A 34 19.73 -3.33 -2.12
CA VAL A 34 18.91 -4.53 -1.86
C VAL A 34 17.64 -4.15 -1.10
N TRP A 35 17.79 -3.30 -0.08
CA TRP A 35 16.66 -2.81 0.71
C TRP A 35 15.71 -1.92 -0.09
N GLY A 36 16.26 -1.10 -1.01
CA GLY A 36 15.49 -0.29 -1.94
C GLY A 36 14.70 -1.14 -2.94
N MET A 37 15.29 -2.22 -3.47
CA MET A 37 14.57 -3.16 -4.33
C MET A 37 13.44 -3.88 -3.56
N LEU A 38 13.73 -4.31 -2.33
CA LEU A 38 12.74 -4.97 -1.47
C LEU A 38 11.56 -4.05 -1.14
N PHE A 39 11.88 -2.80 -0.79
CA PHE A 39 10.88 -1.76 -0.55
C PHE A 39 10.08 -1.45 -1.81
N GLY A 40 10.73 -1.24 -2.96
CA GLY A 40 10.08 -0.97 -4.23
C GLY A 40 9.14 -2.08 -4.67
N PHE A 41 9.53 -3.34 -4.48
CA PHE A 41 8.67 -4.48 -4.77
C PHE A 41 7.44 -4.53 -3.84
N GLY A 42 7.65 -4.32 -2.53
CA GLY A 42 6.55 -4.28 -1.56
C GLY A 42 5.58 -3.11 -1.81
N ALA A 43 6.11 -1.92 -2.08
CA ALA A 43 5.33 -0.71 -2.39
C ALA A 43 4.56 -0.84 -3.71
N GLY A 44 5.22 -1.29 -4.78
CA GLY A 44 4.60 -1.52 -6.08
C GLY A 44 3.52 -2.59 -6.04
N GLY A 45 3.80 -3.72 -5.39
CA GLY A 45 2.81 -4.78 -5.18
C GLY A 45 1.61 -4.30 -4.35
N GLY A 46 1.87 -3.55 -3.27
CA GLY A 46 0.83 -2.95 -2.43
C GLY A 46 -0.09 -2.01 -3.22
N PHE A 47 0.49 -1.20 -4.12
CA PHE A 47 -0.26 -0.32 -5.01
C PHE A 47 -1.21 -1.09 -5.94
N ILE A 48 -0.74 -2.17 -6.56
CA ILE A 48 -1.57 -3.03 -7.43
C ILE A 48 -2.71 -3.66 -6.62
N VAL A 49 -2.43 -4.16 -5.42
CA VAL A 49 -3.46 -4.74 -4.55
C VAL A 49 -4.49 -3.69 -4.12
N ALA A 50 -4.08 -2.46 -3.83
CA ALA A 50 -5.00 -1.38 -3.48
C ALA A 50 -5.97 -1.05 -4.63
N LEU A 51 -5.47 -0.94 -5.87
CA LEU A 51 -6.32 -0.74 -7.05
C LEU A 51 -7.30 -1.92 -7.26
N ALA A 52 -6.83 -3.15 -7.04
CA ALA A 52 -7.68 -4.34 -7.12
C ALA A 52 -8.78 -4.33 -6.04
N LEU A 53 -8.48 -3.88 -4.82
CA LEU A 53 -9.47 -3.74 -3.74
C LEU A 53 -10.52 -2.67 -4.07
N ILE A 54 -10.12 -1.54 -4.65
CA ILE A 54 -11.05 -0.50 -5.15
C ILE A 54 -12.00 -1.13 -6.17
N SER A 55 -11.46 -1.84 -7.17
CA SER A 55 -12.25 -2.49 -8.20
C SER A 55 -13.24 -3.52 -7.63
N LEU A 56 -12.83 -4.32 -6.63
CA LEU A 56 -13.69 -5.31 -5.97
C LEU A 56 -14.78 -4.69 -5.07
N ARG A 57 -14.61 -3.46 -4.60
CA ARG A 57 -15.58 -2.75 -3.74
C ARG A 57 -16.57 -1.88 -4.52
N THR A 58 -16.33 -1.67 -5.81
CA THR A 58 -17.20 -0.87 -6.69
C THR A 58 -18.06 -1.76 -7.58
N GLN A 59 -19.30 -1.34 -7.87
CA GLN A 59 -20.23 -2.12 -8.70
C GLN A 59 -20.11 -1.83 -10.21
N SER A 60 -19.34 -0.81 -10.60
CA SER A 60 -19.15 -0.40 -11.99
C SER A 60 -17.71 0.02 -12.28
N ALA A 61 -17.21 -0.30 -13.48
CA ALA A 61 -15.88 0.10 -13.95
C ALA A 61 -15.68 1.63 -13.91
N HIS A 62 -16.74 2.40 -14.17
CA HIS A 62 -16.68 3.86 -14.11
C HIS A 62 -16.44 4.36 -12.68
N GLN A 63 -17.13 3.79 -11.68
CA GLN A 63 -16.89 4.14 -10.27
C GLN A 63 -15.49 3.75 -9.81
N ALA A 64 -14.98 2.59 -10.24
CA ALA A 64 -13.62 2.15 -9.94
C ALA A 64 -12.57 3.14 -10.48
N ALA A 65 -12.75 3.62 -11.72
CA ALA A 65 -11.86 4.58 -12.35
C ALA A 65 -11.88 5.94 -11.64
N THR A 66 -13.06 6.47 -11.32
CA THR A 66 -13.19 7.75 -10.61
C THR A 66 -12.58 7.68 -9.22
N LEU A 67 -12.86 6.63 -8.44
CA LEU A 67 -12.33 6.48 -7.09
C LEU A 67 -10.81 6.27 -7.09
N SER A 68 -10.29 5.50 -8.04
CA SER A 68 -8.84 5.33 -8.23
C SER A 68 -8.17 6.64 -8.64
N GLY A 69 -8.80 7.41 -9.54
CA GLY A 69 -8.32 8.72 -9.98
C GLY A 69 -8.24 9.73 -8.83
N MET A 70 -9.25 9.76 -7.96
CA MET A 70 -9.23 10.62 -6.77
C MET A 70 -8.09 10.25 -5.81
N ALA A 71 -7.87 8.95 -5.58
CA ALA A 71 -6.78 8.47 -4.72
C ALA A 71 -5.40 8.80 -5.32
N GLN A 72 -5.24 8.63 -6.64
CA GLN A 72 -4.00 8.97 -7.33
C GLN A 72 -3.72 10.46 -7.33
N PHE A 73 -4.75 11.31 -7.52
CA PHE A 73 -4.59 12.76 -7.44
C PHE A 73 -4.04 13.20 -6.08
N LEU A 74 -4.63 12.69 -4.98
CA LEU A 74 -4.11 12.92 -3.63
C LEU A 74 -2.68 12.39 -3.47
N GLY A 75 -2.42 11.18 -3.96
CA GLY A 75 -1.10 10.55 -3.88
C GLY A 75 -0.02 11.36 -4.59
N TYR A 76 -0.29 11.85 -5.79
CA TYR A 76 0.65 12.68 -6.56
C TYR A 76 0.82 14.08 -5.96
N LEU A 77 -0.23 14.68 -5.42
CA LEU A 77 -0.11 15.95 -4.70
C LEU A 77 0.80 15.81 -3.47
N LEU A 78 0.67 14.70 -2.74
CA LEU A 78 1.52 14.39 -1.60
C LEU A 78 2.96 14.07 -2.04
N ALA A 79 3.13 13.34 -3.15
CA ALA A 79 4.44 13.07 -3.73
C ALA A 79 5.16 14.34 -4.21
N ALA A 80 4.41 15.33 -4.74
CA ALA A 80 4.98 16.62 -5.15
C ALA A 80 5.38 17.50 -3.95
N THR A 81 4.63 17.45 -2.85
CA THR A 81 4.95 18.22 -1.63
C THR A 81 6.03 17.57 -0.76
N GLY A 82 6.22 16.25 -0.86
CA GLY A 82 7.23 15.50 -0.11
C GLY A 82 8.66 16.07 -0.21
N PRO A 83 9.22 16.26 -1.41
CA PRO A 83 10.56 16.83 -1.60
C PRO A 83 10.71 18.25 -1.03
N ILE A 84 9.66 19.07 -1.11
CA ILE A 84 9.68 20.44 -0.59
C ILE A 84 9.82 20.42 0.94
N ILE A 85 9.04 19.57 1.61
CA ILE A 85 9.09 19.41 3.08
C ILE A 85 10.45 18.83 3.51
N MET A 86 10.92 17.79 2.83
CA MET A 86 12.21 17.15 3.14
C MET A 86 13.39 18.11 2.92
N GLY A 87 13.36 18.88 1.84
CA GLY A 87 14.35 19.91 1.54
C GLY A 87 14.39 21.00 2.62
N ALA A 88 13.23 21.53 3.02
CA ALA A 88 13.14 22.54 4.07
C ALA A 88 13.65 22.03 5.43
N ILE A 89 13.36 20.78 5.80
CA ILE A 89 13.86 20.15 7.03
C ILE A 89 15.38 19.97 6.96
N HIS A 90 15.91 19.54 5.81
CA HIS A 90 17.34 19.40 5.60
C HIS A 90 18.05 20.75 5.72
N GLU A 91 17.48 21.81 5.13
CA GLU A 91 18.05 23.16 5.12
C GLU A 91 18.11 23.77 6.53
N HIS A 92 17.08 23.57 7.35
CA HIS A 92 17.07 24.05 8.73
C HIS A 92 17.97 23.22 9.66
N SER A 93 18.18 21.93 9.36
CA SER A 93 18.86 21.03 10.28
C SER A 93 20.30 20.68 9.91
N GLY A 94 20.72 20.94 8.68
CA GLY A 94 22.06 20.67 8.17
C GLY A 94 22.44 19.19 8.09
N SER A 95 21.51 18.26 8.32
CA SER A 95 21.76 16.82 8.30
C SER A 95 20.63 16.04 7.59
N TRP A 96 21.01 14.96 6.91
CA TRP A 96 20.07 14.05 6.24
C TRP A 96 19.34 13.09 7.19
N GLN A 97 19.73 13.08 8.46
CA GLN A 97 19.24 12.12 9.44
C GLN A 97 17.78 12.38 9.83
N GLN A 98 17.36 13.64 9.94
CA GLN A 98 15.96 14.00 10.23
C GLN A 98 14.99 13.75 9.05
N PRO A 99 15.33 14.09 7.79
CA PRO A 99 14.53 13.67 6.63
C PRO A 99 14.35 12.14 6.56
N LEU A 100 15.41 11.38 6.82
CA LEU A 100 15.36 9.91 6.86
C LEU A 100 14.43 9.39 7.97
N GLN A 101 14.48 9.97 9.16
CA GLN A 101 13.56 9.64 10.26
C GLN A 101 12.10 9.95 9.89
N LEU A 102 11.85 11.07 9.20
CA LEU A 102 10.51 11.41 8.72
C LEU A 102 10.01 10.40 7.68
N CYS A 103 10.86 9.99 6.74
CA CYS A 103 10.53 8.92 5.79
C CYS A 103 10.16 7.61 6.52
N ALA A 104 10.92 7.25 7.56
CA ALA A 104 10.63 6.06 8.36
C ALA A 104 9.26 6.16 9.07
N LEU A 105 8.94 7.33 9.64
CA LEU A 105 7.63 7.57 10.26
C LEU A 105 6.48 7.51 9.24
N LEU A 106 6.65 8.14 8.07
CA LEU A 106 5.65 8.11 7.00
C LEU A 106 5.40 6.68 6.50
N ALA A 107 6.45 5.86 6.44
CA ALA A 107 6.31 4.47 6.09
C ALA A 107 5.60 3.62 7.15
N LEU A 108 5.80 3.92 8.44
CA LEU A 108 5.01 3.31 9.51
C LEU A 108 3.53 3.64 9.35
N VAL A 109 3.21 4.92 9.08
CA VAL A 109 1.83 5.37 8.81
C VAL A 109 1.25 4.66 7.58
N TRP A 110 2.02 4.55 6.50
CA TRP A 110 1.59 3.80 5.32
C TRP A 110 1.37 2.30 5.62
N SER A 111 2.24 1.70 6.42
CA SER A 111 2.11 0.31 6.88
C SER A 111 0.83 0.10 7.71
N THR A 112 0.49 1.02 8.63
CA THR A 112 -0.75 0.90 9.40
C THR A 112 -1.99 1.03 8.50
N PHE A 113 -2.00 1.97 7.55
CA PHE A 113 -3.08 2.07 6.57
C PHE A 113 -3.19 0.84 5.68
N ALA A 114 -2.06 0.25 5.25
CA ALA A 114 -2.05 -0.99 4.49
C ALA A 114 -2.65 -2.15 5.29
N VAL A 115 -2.29 -2.30 6.57
CA VAL A 115 -2.85 -3.31 7.46
C VAL A 115 -4.35 -3.07 7.69
N LEU A 116 -4.78 -1.83 7.90
CA LEU A 116 -6.19 -1.47 8.06
C LEU A 116 -7.01 -1.73 6.79
N ALA A 117 -6.47 -1.41 5.61
CA ALA A 117 -7.11 -1.67 4.32
C ALA A 117 -7.22 -3.18 4.03
N SER A 118 -6.28 -3.98 4.54
CA SER A 118 -6.28 -5.44 4.44
C SER A 118 -7.16 -6.15 5.48
N LYS A 119 -7.51 -5.46 6.58
CA LYS A 119 -8.49 -5.96 7.56
C LYS A 119 -9.89 -6.00 6.92
N ASN A 120 -10.54 -7.16 7.02
CA ASN A 120 -11.80 -7.48 6.36
C ASN A 120 -12.93 -6.53 6.77
N GLN A 121 -13.65 -6.03 5.77
CA GLN A 121 -15.09 -6.25 5.73
C GLN A 121 -15.37 -7.14 4.52
N LEU A 122 -15.60 -8.44 4.79
CA LEU A 122 -16.26 -9.30 3.80
C LEU A 122 -17.72 -8.83 3.79
N ILE A 123 -18.14 -8.14 2.74
CA ILE A 123 -19.55 -8.13 2.38
C ILE A 123 -19.82 -9.55 1.87
N TYR A 124 -20.09 -10.48 2.78
CA TYR A 124 -20.82 -11.68 2.44
C TYR A 124 -22.17 -11.18 1.94
N SER A 125 -22.37 -11.16 0.62
CA SER A 125 -23.73 -11.25 0.10
C SER A 125 -24.22 -12.64 0.49
N SER A 126 -24.94 -12.69 1.60
CA SER A 126 -25.81 -13.79 1.97
C SER A 126 -26.95 -13.88 0.96
N ALA A 127 -26.65 -14.33 -0.26
CA ALA A 127 -27.65 -14.92 -1.12
C ALA A 127 -27.71 -16.42 -0.76
N GLN A 128 -28.57 -16.72 0.22
CA GLN A 128 -29.06 -18.05 0.53
C GLN A 128 -29.74 -18.70 -0.71
N PRO A 129 -30.00 -20.02 -0.68
CA PRO A 129 -29.74 -20.94 -1.78
C PRO A 129 -30.80 -20.91 -2.88
N MET A 130 -30.40 -21.19 -4.12
CA MET A 130 -31.33 -21.73 -5.12
C MET A 130 -30.86 -23.11 -5.57
N SER A 131 -31.37 -24.14 -4.89
CA SER A 131 -31.65 -25.45 -5.48
C SER A 131 -32.89 -25.99 -4.77
N PRO A 132 -33.91 -26.45 -5.51
CA PRO A 132 -33.75 -27.63 -6.36
C PRO A 132 -33.94 -27.32 -7.84
N GLN A 133 -33.06 -27.88 -8.66
CA GLN A 133 -33.39 -28.14 -10.05
C GLN A 133 -34.31 -29.37 -10.14
N VAL A 134 -35.09 -29.39 -11.23
CA VAL A 134 -35.65 -30.56 -11.93
C VAL A 134 -37.04 -31.05 -11.48
N ILE A 135 -38.02 -30.60 -12.28
CA ILE A 135 -39.28 -31.22 -12.75
C ILE A 135 -40.41 -31.35 -11.73
#